data_AF-A0A946ALY3-F1
#
_entry.id   AF-A0A946ALY3-F1
#
_cell.length_a   1.000
_cell.length_b   1.000
_cell.length_c   1.000
_cell.angle_alpha   90.00
_cell.angle_beta   90.00
_cell.angle_gamma   90.00
#
_symmetry.space_group_name_H-M   'P 1'
#
loop_
_entity.id
_entity.type
_entity.pdbx_description
1 polymer ?
#
loop_
_entity_poly.entity_id
_entity_poly.type
_entity_poly.pdbx_seq_one_letter_code
_entity_poly.pdbx_strand_id
1 'polypeptide(L)'
;MQHAQHSIDVQYFIWGTDNVGKLAAEQLHRVAERGVKVRVLVDDMLIDAEDQTLVLLAAHKNVDIRIYNPNVVTQFRDINQRMHDKTAIFDGIAGITGGRNIADEYFDFDKEYNFRDRNI
;
A
#
# COMPACT_ATOMS: atom_id res chain seq x y z
N MET A 1 8.12 6.53 8.27
CA MET A 1 7.44 5.45 9.03
C MET A 1 7.88 5.36 10.49
N GLN A 2 9.17 5.11 10.79
CA GLN A 2 9.66 4.89 12.18
C GLN A 2 9.34 6.01 13.18
N HIS A 3 9.21 7.26 12.73
CA HIS A 3 8.94 8.41 13.61
C HIS A 3 7.45 8.68 13.89
N ALA A 4 6.53 8.03 13.18
CA ALA A 4 5.09 8.23 13.42
C ALA A 4 4.70 7.77 14.83
N GLN A 5 3.83 8.53 15.50
CA GLN A 5 3.45 8.35 16.90
C GLN A 5 1.98 7.95 17.09
N HIS A 6 1.10 8.31 16.16
CA HIS A 6 -0.35 8.20 16.32
C HIS A 6 -1.01 7.45 15.16
N SER A 7 -0.68 7.80 13.91
CA SER A 7 -1.26 7.13 12.75
C SER A 7 -0.34 7.09 11.53
N ILE A 8 -0.53 6.06 10.70
CA ILE A 8 -0.03 6.00 9.34
C ILE A 8 -1.19 5.63 8.41
N ASP A 9 -1.40 6.45 7.38
CA ASP A 9 -2.39 6.21 6.35
C ASP A 9 -1.70 6.06 5.01
N VAL A 10 -1.88 4.90 4.37
CA VAL A 10 -1.30 4.63 3.05
C VAL A 10 -2.36 4.32 2.03
N GLN A 11 -2.15 4.82 0.81
CA GLN A 11 -3.01 4.55 -0.33
C GLN A 11 -2.12 4.21 -1.51
N TYR A 12 -2.31 3.03 -2.10
CA TYR A 12 -1.53 2.56 -3.25
C TYR A 12 -2.40 1.83 -4.26
N PHE A 13 -2.25 2.21 -5.53
CA PHE A 13 -2.87 1.51 -6.65
C PHE A 13 -2.34 0.08 -6.80
N ILE A 14 -1.02 -0.10 -6.75
CA ILE A 14 -0.38 -1.41 -6.82
C ILE A 14 0.31 -1.70 -5.50
N TRP A 15 -0.03 -2.85 -4.92
CA TRP A 15 0.68 -3.46 -3.81
C TRP A 15 1.12 -4.85 -4.24
N GLY A 16 2.40 -4.97 -4.60
CA GLY A 16 3.03 -6.21 -5.05
C GLY A 16 3.18 -7.23 -3.92
N THR A 17 3.32 -8.48 -4.32
CA THR A 17 3.55 -9.64 -3.44
C THR A 17 5.04 -9.99 -3.33
N ASP A 18 5.87 -9.13 -3.90
CA ASP A 18 7.32 -9.22 -4.02
C ASP A 18 8.05 -8.79 -2.74
N ASN A 19 9.35 -8.54 -2.84
CA ASN A 19 10.17 -8.24 -1.68
C ASN A 19 9.81 -6.87 -1.10
N VAL A 20 9.61 -5.87 -1.94
CA VAL A 20 9.17 -4.53 -1.53
C VAL A 20 7.81 -4.59 -0.85
N GLY A 21 6.85 -5.32 -1.42
CA GLY A 21 5.52 -5.52 -0.82
C GLY A 21 5.56 -6.12 0.57
N LYS A 22 6.35 -7.19 0.75
CA LYS A 22 6.55 -7.86 2.04
C LYS A 22 7.24 -6.96 3.05
N LEU A 23 8.31 -6.26 2.65
CA LEU A 23 9.03 -5.33 3.51
C LEU A 23 8.16 -4.14 3.95
N ALA A 24 7.32 -3.62 3.05
CA ALA A 24 6.38 -2.56 3.38
C ALA A 24 5.36 -3.03 4.42
N ALA A 25 4.77 -4.22 4.23
CA ALA A 25 3.81 -4.79 5.18
C ALA A 25 4.45 -5.07 6.54
N GLU A 26 5.65 -5.64 6.56
CA GLU A 26 6.43 -5.89 7.77
C GLU A 26 6.75 -4.59 8.53
N GLN A 27 7.09 -3.53 7.81
CA GLN A 27 7.37 -2.22 8.41
C GLN A 27 6.10 -1.58 8.99
N LEU A 28 4.96 -1.71 8.32
CA LEU A 28 3.66 -1.28 8.86
C LEU A 28 3.27 -2.08 10.10
N HIS A 29 3.48 -3.40 10.10
CA HIS A 29 3.26 -4.27 11.25
C HIS A 29 4.10 -3.83 12.45
N ARG A 30 5.41 -3.60 12.26
CA ARG A 30 6.30 -3.08 13.32
C ARG A 30 5.83 -1.75 13.90
N VAL A 31 5.29 -0.87 13.06
CA VAL A 31 4.74 0.40 13.53
C VAL A 31 3.46 0.17 14.34
N ALA A 32 2.60 -0.73 13.89
CA ALA A 32 1.36 -1.08 14.57
C ALA A 32 1.58 -1.72 15.96
N GLU A 33 2.63 -2.54 16.10
CA GLU A 33 3.08 -3.13 17.37
C GLU A 33 3.40 -2.06 18.44
N ARG A 34 3.87 -0.89 18.02
CA ARG A 34 4.13 0.26 18.92
C ARG A 34 2.86 1.00 19.36
N GLY A 35 1.67 0.56 18.94
CA GLY A 35 0.40 1.20 19.25
C GLY A 35 -0.09 2.22 18.22
N VAL A 36 0.64 2.42 17.11
CA VAL A 36 0.26 3.36 16.06
C VAL A 36 -0.88 2.77 15.22
N LYS A 37 -1.90 3.58 14.91
CA LYS A 37 -3.00 3.16 14.05
C LYS A 37 -2.56 3.14 12.59
N VAL A 38 -2.71 2.01 11.92
CA VAL A 38 -2.35 1.87 10.50
C VAL A 38 -3.62 1.71 9.68
N ARG A 39 -3.79 2.51 8.63
CA ARG A 39 -4.86 2.38 7.65
C ARG A 39 -4.26 2.18 6.27
N VAL A 40 -4.65 1.11 5.60
CA VAL A 40 -4.19 0.77 4.26
C VAL A 40 -5.40 0.79 3.33
N LEU A 41 -5.32 1.55 2.25
CA LEU A 41 -6.26 1.49 1.14
C LEU A 41 -5.53 1.00 -0.11
N VAL A 42 -5.99 -0.12 -0.66
CA VAL A 42 -5.46 -0.70 -1.89
C VAL A 42 -6.57 -0.82 -2.93
N ASP A 43 -6.22 -0.74 -4.19
CA ASP A 43 -7.15 -0.91 -5.30
C ASP A 43 -7.29 -2.40 -5.67
N ASP A 44 -8.52 -2.86 -5.98
CA ASP A 44 -8.87 -4.28 -6.13
C ASP A 44 -8.16 -5.02 -7.29
N MET A 45 -7.67 -4.32 -8.31
CA MET A 45 -7.31 -4.94 -9.61
C MET A 45 -6.06 -5.82 -9.53
N LEU A 46 -5.21 -5.60 -8.54
CA LEU A 46 -3.86 -6.16 -8.47
C LEU A 46 -3.57 -6.82 -7.12
N ILE A 47 -4.60 -7.16 -6.36
CA ILE A 47 -4.45 -7.99 -5.16
C ILE A 47 -4.38 -9.45 -5.62
N ASP A 48 -3.22 -10.06 -5.50
CA ASP A 48 -3.03 -11.49 -5.74
C ASP A 48 -3.70 -12.30 -4.62
N ALA A 49 -4.64 -13.18 -4.99
CA ALA A 49 -5.39 -13.98 -4.04
C ALA A 49 -4.55 -15.02 -3.30
N GLU A 50 -3.40 -15.42 -3.84
CA GLU A 50 -2.48 -16.35 -3.16
C GLU A 50 -1.61 -15.66 -2.12
N ASP A 51 -1.40 -14.34 -2.24
CA ASP A 51 -0.59 -13.59 -1.28
C ASP A 51 -1.38 -13.23 -0.03
N GLN A 52 -0.92 -13.81 1.08
CA GLN A 52 -1.52 -13.59 2.40
C GLN A 52 -0.89 -12.40 3.13
N THR A 53 0.07 -11.69 2.54
CA THR A 53 0.80 -10.61 3.23
C THR A 53 -0.12 -9.54 3.83
N LEU A 54 -1.05 -9.00 3.03
CA LEU A 54 -2.03 -8.02 3.52
C LEU A 54 -3.05 -8.65 4.47
N VAL A 55 -3.44 -9.91 4.25
CA VAL A 55 -4.36 -10.64 5.14
C VAL A 55 -3.74 -10.82 6.53
N LEU A 56 -2.46 -11.20 6.59
CA LEU A 56 -1.70 -11.35 7.83
C LEU A 56 -1.51 -10.00 8.52
N LEU A 57 -1.22 -8.93 7.76
CA LEU A 57 -1.13 -7.58 8.30
C LEU A 57 -2.47 -7.11 8.90
N ALA A 58 -3.59 -7.40 8.24
CA ALA A 58 -4.94 -7.07 8.70
C ALA A 58 -5.35 -7.79 10.00
N ALA A 59 -4.68 -8.88 10.37
CA ALA A 59 -4.95 -9.59 11.62
C ALA A 59 -4.51 -8.80 12.87
N HIS A 60 -3.65 -7.78 12.71
CA HIS A 60 -3.18 -6.97 13.82
C HIS A 60 -4.24 -5.93 14.24
N LYS A 61 -4.57 -5.85 15.54
CA LYS A 61 -5.67 -5.02 16.09
C LYS A 61 -5.63 -3.52 15.78
N ASN A 62 -4.45 -2.98 15.50
CA ASN A 62 -4.26 -1.56 15.15
C ASN A 62 -4.24 -1.29 13.64
N VAL A 63 -4.49 -2.31 12.81
CA VAL A 63 -4.48 -2.20 11.34
C VAL A 63 -5.93 -2.29 10.82
N ASP A 64 -6.31 -1.37 9.94
CA ASP A 64 -7.51 -1.45 9.11
C ASP A 64 -7.08 -1.45 7.64
N ILE A 65 -7.42 -2.50 6.89
CA ILE A 65 -7.16 -2.59 5.46
C ILE A 65 -8.49 -2.57 4.72
N ARG A 66 -8.61 -1.67 3.74
CA ARG A 66 -9.77 -1.57 2.87
C ARG A 66 -9.36 -1.70 1.42
N ILE A 67 -10.28 -2.27 0.65
CA ILE A 67 -10.16 -2.42 -0.79
C ILE A 67 -11.03 -1.34 -1.44
N TYR A 68 -10.44 -0.55 -2.33
CA TYR A 68 -11.14 0.40 -3.18
C TYR A 68 -11.68 -0.32 -4.42
N ASN A 69 -12.94 -0.05 -4.73
CA ASN A 69 -13.67 -0.65 -5.85
C ASN A 69 -13.63 -2.20 -5.90
N PRO A 70 -14.03 -2.89 -4.80
CA PRO A 70 -14.08 -4.35 -4.77
C PRO A 70 -15.19 -4.84 -5.71
N ASN A 71 -14.83 -5.44 -6.83
CA ASN A 71 -15.73 -6.15 -7.75
C ASN A 71 -17.01 -5.42 -8.21
N VAL A 72 -16.88 -4.47 -9.14
CA VAL A 72 -18.00 -4.07 -10.01
C VAL A 72 -17.54 -3.96 -11.47
N VAL A 73 -17.45 -5.10 -12.15
CA VAL A 73 -17.22 -5.14 -13.60
C VAL A 73 -18.51 -5.50 -14.30
N THR A 74 -19.34 -4.50 -14.58
CA THR A 74 -20.45 -4.66 -15.54
C THR A 74 -20.40 -3.65 -16.68
N GLN A 75 -19.63 -2.56 -16.55
CA GLN A 75 -19.53 -1.49 -17.55
C GLN A 75 -18.11 -0.89 -17.62
N PHE A 76 -17.70 -0.40 -18.80
CA PHE A 76 -16.38 0.21 -19.04
C PHE A 76 -16.04 1.35 -18.08
N ARG A 77 -17.05 2.12 -17.64
CA ARG A 77 -16.86 3.24 -16.71
C ARG A 77 -16.35 2.79 -15.34
N ASP A 78 -16.85 1.67 -14.85
CA ASP A 78 -16.53 1.16 -13.51
C ASP A 78 -15.12 0.54 -13.47
N ILE A 79 -14.66 0.02 -14.61
CA ILE A 79 -13.27 -0.45 -14.81
C ILE A 79 -12.30 0.73 -14.84
N ASN A 80 -12.71 1.87 -15.41
CA ASN A 80 -11.82 3.01 -15.60
C ASN A 80 -11.69 3.91 -14.35
N GLN A 81 -12.59 3.79 -13.37
CA GLN A 81 -12.50 4.51 -12.10
C GLN A 81 -11.67 3.71 -11.09
N ARG A 82 -10.34 3.90 -11.14
CA ARG A 82 -9.38 3.29 -10.21
C ARG A 82 -8.79 4.32 -9.27
N MET A 83 -8.46 3.90 -8.06
CA MET A 83 -7.66 4.71 -7.15
C MET A 83 -6.20 4.63 -7.60
N HIS A 84 -5.65 5.73 -8.14
CA HIS A 84 -4.27 5.77 -8.62
C HIS A 84 -3.31 6.48 -7.64
N ASP A 85 -3.78 6.77 -6.44
CA ASP A 85 -3.01 7.47 -5.42
C ASP A 85 -1.84 6.61 -4.93
N LYS A 86 -0.75 7.28 -4.58
CA LYS A 86 0.48 6.70 -4.01
C LYS A 86 0.93 7.63 -2.91
N THR A 87 0.32 7.45 -1.74
CA THR A 87 0.49 8.38 -0.62
C THR A 87 0.79 7.64 0.67
N ALA A 88 1.59 8.28 1.51
CA ALA A 88 1.79 7.87 2.89
C ALA A 88 1.71 9.11 3.79
N ILE A 89 0.71 9.17 4.65
CA ILE A 89 0.47 10.26 5.60
C ILE A 89 0.83 9.78 7.00
N PHE A 90 1.61 10.57 7.72
CA PHE A 90 2.11 10.29 9.06
C PHE A 90 1.49 11.29 10.05
N ASP A 91 0.79 10.78 11.05
CA ASP A 91 0.16 11.52 12.15
C ASP A 91 -0.78 12.67 11.71
N GLY A 92 -1.20 12.67 10.44
CA GLY A 92 -1.97 13.76 9.84
C GLY A 92 -1.21 15.07 9.61
N ILE A 93 0.11 15.09 9.82
CA ILE A 93 0.93 16.32 9.78
C ILE A 93 2.00 16.32 8.70
N ALA A 94 2.38 15.15 8.19
CA ALA A 94 3.38 15.02 7.13
C ALA A 94 2.93 13.97 6.12
N GLY A 95 3.21 14.20 4.85
CA GLY A 95 2.85 13.29 3.77
C GLY A 95 4.02 13.08 2.82
N ILE A 96 4.09 11.89 2.25
CA ILE A 96 4.91 11.57 1.08
C ILE A 96 3.95 11.19 -0.03
N THR A 97 4.17 11.69 -1.24
CA THR A 97 3.46 11.27 -2.44
C THR A 97 4.40 11.11 -3.62
N GLY A 98 4.00 10.41 -4.67
CA GLY A 98 4.87 10.23 -5.83
C GLY A 98 4.33 9.29 -6.89
N GLY A 99 5.24 8.85 -7.76
CA GLY A 99 4.95 7.88 -8.82
C GLY A 99 5.15 6.41 -8.41
N ARG A 100 5.83 6.15 -7.29
CA ARG A 100 6.15 4.79 -6.85
C ARG A 100 4.93 4.05 -6.33
N ASN A 101 4.63 2.91 -6.94
CA ASN A 101 3.84 1.89 -6.29
C ASN A 101 4.70 1.04 -5.35
N ILE A 102 4.07 0.17 -4.57
CA ILE A 102 4.76 -0.78 -3.69
C ILE A 102 5.05 -2.05 -4.49
N ALA A 103 6.13 -2.07 -5.27
CA ALA A 103 6.61 -3.25 -6.00
C ALA A 103 8.11 -3.11 -6.36
N ASP A 104 8.80 -4.22 -6.61
CA ASP A 104 10.26 -4.32 -6.78
C ASP A 104 10.78 -3.36 -7.87
N GLU A 105 10.07 -3.24 -8.99
CA GLU A 105 10.45 -2.41 -10.15
C GLU A 105 10.40 -0.90 -9.87
N TYR A 106 9.77 -0.46 -8.78
CA TYR A 106 9.71 0.96 -8.37
C TYR A 106 10.83 1.37 -7.41
N PHE A 107 11.64 0.39 -6.96
CA PHE A 107 12.70 0.57 -5.96
C PHE A 107 14.06 0.02 -6.42
N ASP A 108 14.29 -0.09 -7.73
CA ASP A 108 15.53 -0.63 -8.32
C ASP A 108 15.85 -2.07 -7.85
N PHE A 109 14.82 -2.83 -7.48
CA PHE A 109 14.95 -4.18 -6.91
C PHE A 109 14.62 -5.30 -7.91
N ASP A 110 14.03 -4.95 -9.06
CA ASP A 110 13.79 -5.90 -10.14
C ASP A 110 15.05 -6.09 -11.02
N LYS A 111 15.23 -7.31 -11.54
CA LYS A 111 16.44 -7.69 -12.30
C LYS A 111 16.35 -7.42 -13.80
N GLU A 112 15.15 -7.23 -14.34
CA GLU A 112 14.91 -7.06 -15.77
C GLU A 112 14.53 -5.63 -16.13
N TYR A 113 13.69 -4.99 -15.32
CA TYR A 113 13.12 -3.68 -15.63
C TYR A 113 12.85 -2.86 -14.37
N ASN A 114 13.25 -1.58 -14.37
CA ASN A 114 13.00 -0.65 -13.26
C ASN A 114 12.48 0.70 -13.76
N PHE A 115 11.54 1.28 -13.03
CA PHE A 115 11.01 2.62 -13.28
C PHE A 115 11.86 3.71 -12.64
N ARG A 116 11.82 4.91 -13.22
CA ARG A 116 12.44 6.11 -12.64
C ARG A 116 11.37 7.06 -12.11
N ASP A 117 10.94 6.79 -10.88
CA ASP A 117 9.92 7.59 -10.20
C ASP A 117 10.52 8.57 -9.19
N ARG A 118 9.74 9.63 -8.92
CA ARG A 118 10.05 10.63 -7.91
C ARG A 118 9.00 10.59 -6.80
N ASN A 119 9.47 10.70 -5.56
CA ASN A 119 8.67 11.00 -4.39
C ASN A 119 8.94 12.45 -3.97
N ILE A 120 7.92 13.13 -3.44
CA ILE A 120 7.98 14.47 -2.88
C ILE A 120 7.36 14.50 -1.48
#